data_AF-A0A8J6IDV0-F1
#
_entry.id   AF-A0A8J6IDV0-F1
#
_cell.length_a   1.000
_cell.length_b   1.000
_cell.length_c   1.000
_cell.angle_alpha   90.00
_cell.angle_beta   90.00
_cell.angle_gamma   90.00
#
_symmetry.space_group_name_H-M   'P 1'
#
loop_
_entity.id
_entity.type
_entity.pdbx_description
1 polymer ?
#
loop_
_entity_poly.entity_id
_entity_poly.type
_entity_poly.pdbx_seq_one_letter_code
_entity_poly.pdbx_strand_id
1 'polypeptide(L)'
;MPFDALTPVDYAVMAAVSAVAAFLVGRWKELALAVALALIADYAVMGLIHMLGGAAPWTALARSGDRFTQQPGDVLILRAALYAAAIGAIFALKRMYRRR
;
A
#
# COMPACT_ATOMS: atom_id res chain seq x y z
N MET A 1 -15.47 18.83 1.85
CA MET A 1 -14.57 17.67 1.73
C MET A 1 -15.12 16.58 2.63
N PRO A 2 -15.73 15.51 2.10
CA PRO A 2 -15.84 14.29 2.88
C PRO A 2 -14.59 13.46 2.59
N PHE A 3 -13.84 13.13 3.65
CA PHE A 3 -13.05 11.91 3.67
C PHE A 3 -14.05 10.76 3.45
N ASP A 4 -14.30 10.37 2.20
CA ASP A 4 -15.05 9.15 1.93
C ASP A 4 -14.31 8.02 2.64
N ALA A 5 -15.00 7.48 3.65
CA ALA A 5 -14.42 6.73 4.74
C ALA A 5 -13.53 5.60 4.21
N LEU A 6 -12.26 5.58 4.65
CA LEU A 6 -11.41 4.40 4.53
C LEU A 6 -12.23 3.18 4.98
N THR A 7 -12.55 2.30 4.05
CA THR A 7 -13.36 1.13 4.35
C THR A 7 -12.53 0.15 5.17
N PRO A 8 -13.15 -0.76 5.95
CA PRO A 8 -12.40 -1.82 6.63
C PRO A 8 -11.52 -2.65 5.67
N VAL A 9 -11.94 -2.74 4.41
CA VAL A 9 -11.19 -3.39 3.32
C VAL A 9 -9.92 -2.60 2.99
N ASP A 10 -9.98 -1.26 2.94
CA ASP A 10 -8.79 -0.42 2.73
C ASP A 10 -7.75 -0.65 3.82
N TYR A 11 -8.17 -0.74 5.09
CA TYR A 11 -7.24 -1.05 6.19
C TYR A 11 -6.63 -2.46 6.10
N ALA A 12 -7.43 -3.46 5.69
CA ALA A 12 -6.94 -4.82 5.50
C ALA A 12 -5.94 -4.92 4.34
N VAL A 13 -6.22 -4.26 3.21
CA VAL A 13 -5.30 -4.15 2.07
C VAL A 13 -4.03 -3.44 2.49
N MET A 14 -4.15 -2.32 3.19
CA MET A 14 -3.01 -1.54 3.67
C MET A 14 -2.12 -2.36 4.61
N ALA A 15 -2.71 -3.13 5.52
CA ALA A 15 -1.98 -4.04 6.41
C ALA A 15 -1.29 -5.17 5.65
N ALA A 16 -1.98 -5.82 4.71
CA ALA A 16 -1.43 -6.91 3.90
C ALA A 16 -0.27 -6.43 3.01
N VAL A 17 -0.44 -5.31 2.32
CA VAL A 17 0.57 -4.70 1.45
C VAL A 17 1.78 -4.24 2.28
N SER A 18 1.55 -3.65 3.46
CA SER A 18 2.64 -3.29 4.38
C SER A 18 3.43 -4.51 4.86
N ALA A 19 2.74 -5.62 5.16
CA ALA A 19 3.38 -6.86 5.59
C ALA A 19 4.22 -7.50 4.47
N VAL A 20 3.69 -7.55 3.24
CA VAL A 20 4.42 -8.04 2.06
C VAL A 20 5.64 -7.17 1.77
N ALA A 21 5.50 -5.84 1.80
CA ALA A 21 6.61 -4.92 1.60
C ALA A 21 7.70 -5.08 2.67
N ALA A 22 7.31 -5.18 3.96
CA ALA A 22 8.23 -5.42 5.07
C ALA A 22 8.83 -6.85 5.09
N PHE A 23 8.27 -7.78 4.34
CA PHE A 23 8.82 -9.13 4.16
C PHE A 23 9.82 -9.18 3.00
N LEU A 24 9.45 -8.60 1.85
CA LEU A 24 10.32 -8.48 0.68
C LEU A 24 11.56 -7.64 1.00
N VAL A 25 11.38 -6.59 1.79
CA VAL A 25 12.48 -5.73 2.21
C VAL A 25 13.03 -6.24 3.54
N GLY A 26 14.19 -6.88 3.50
CA GLY A 26 14.83 -7.47 4.70
C GLY A 26 15.55 -6.45 5.59
N ARG A 27 15.74 -5.21 5.13
CA ARG A 27 16.63 -4.21 5.76
C ARG A 27 15.93 -2.88 6.00
N TRP A 28 16.14 -2.32 7.19
CA TRP A 28 15.66 -0.99 7.58
C TRP A 28 16.12 0.14 6.62
N LYS A 29 17.28 0.01 5.98
CA LYS A 29 17.81 1.02 5.04
C LYS A 29 16.98 1.15 3.77
N GLU A 30 16.17 0.14 3.46
CA GLU A 30 15.32 0.09 2.28
C GLU A 30 13.86 0.43 2.62
N LEU A 31 13.60 1.05 3.78
CA LEU A 31 12.24 1.42 4.21
C LEU A 31 11.55 2.34 3.20
N ALA A 32 12.28 3.30 2.61
CA ALA A 32 11.74 4.14 1.54
C ALA A 32 11.34 3.33 0.29
N LEU A 33 12.13 2.31 -0.07
CA LEU A 33 11.80 1.39 -1.16
C LEU A 33 10.57 0.55 -0.82
N ALA A 34 10.46 0.06 0.42
CA ALA A 34 9.32 -0.71 0.91
C ALA A 34 8.02 0.10 0.84
N VAL A 35 8.08 1.37 1.26
CA VAL A 35 6.94 2.30 1.19
C VAL A 35 6.56 2.58 -0.27
N ALA A 36 7.52 2.79 -1.15
CA ALA A 36 7.25 2.98 -2.57
C ALA A 36 6.61 1.74 -3.23
N LEU A 37 7.12 0.55 -2.93
CA LEU A 37 6.54 -0.71 -3.41
C LEU A 37 5.14 -0.94 -2.84
N ALA A 38 4.92 -0.61 -1.57
CA ALA A 38 3.61 -0.69 -0.94
C ALA A 38 2.59 0.24 -1.61
N LEU A 39 2.98 1.50 -1.89
CA LEU A 39 2.16 2.43 -2.66
C LEU A 39 1.81 1.88 -4.03
N ILE A 40 2.80 1.40 -4.80
CA ILE A 40 2.55 0.83 -6.14
C ILE A 40 1.59 -0.35 -6.07
N ALA A 41 1.79 -1.27 -5.11
CA ALA A 41 0.94 -2.44 -4.92
C ALA A 41 -0.49 -2.07 -4.53
N ASP A 42 -0.67 -1.06 -3.69
CA ASP A 42 -1.98 -0.54 -3.27
C ASP A 42 -2.82 -0.04 -4.46
N TYR A 43 -2.20 0.69 -5.39
CA TYR A 43 -2.88 1.08 -6.64
C TYR A 43 -3.15 -0.12 -7.54
N ALA A 44 -2.17 -1.02 -7.69
CA ALA A 44 -2.31 -2.23 -8.51
C ALA A 44 -3.42 -3.17 -8.01
N VAL A 45 -3.63 -3.26 -6.69
CA VAL A 45 -4.71 -4.04 -6.07
C VAL A 45 -6.09 -3.58 -6.58
N MET A 46 -6.29 -2.27 -6.80
CA MET A 46 -7.55 -1.77 -7.34
C MET A 46 -7.81 -2.26 -8.77
N GLY A 47 -6.76 -2.32 -9.59
CA GLY A 47 -6.82 -2.93 -10.93
C GLY A 47 -7.12 -4.43 -10.84
N LEU A 48 -6.49 -5.13 -9.90
CA LEU A 48 -6.73 -6.56 -9.69
C LEU A 48 -8.19 -6.84 -9.25
N ILE A 49 -8.74 -6.05 -8.34
CA ILE A 49 -10.14 -6.13 -7.90
C ILE A 49 -11.09 -5.96 -9.10
N HIS A 50 -10.77 -5.03 -10.01
CA HIS A 50 -11.54 -4.83 -11.23
C HIS A 50 -11.45 -6.01 -12.21
N MET A 51 -10.26 -6.60 -12.38
CA MET A 51 -10.11 -7.83 -13.18
C MET A 51 -10.92 -8.98 -12.59
N LEU A 52 -10.91 -9.16 -11.27
CA LEU A 52 -11.69 -10.18 -10.57
C LEU A 52 -13.20 -9.94 -10.70
N GLY A 53 -13.62 -8.69 -10.85
CA GLY A 53 -15.01 -8.30 -11.17
C GLY A 53 -15.41 -8.48 -12.64
N GLY A 54 -14.53 -9.05 -13.49
CA GLY A 54 -14.80 -9.31 -14.90
C GLY A 54 -14.38 -8.20 -15.86
N ALA A 55 -13.66 -7.17 -15.41
CA ALA A 55 -13.13 -6.15 -16.30
C ALA A 55 -11.97 -6.71 -17.16
N ALA A 56 -11.88 -6.24 -18.40
CA ALA A 56 -10.76 -6.62 -19.27
C ALA A 56 -9.42 -6.15 -18.66
N PRO A 57 -8.32 -6.91 -18.82
CA PRO A 57 -7.02 -6.61 -18.20
C PRO A 57 -6.54 -5.18 -18.49
N TRP A 58 -6.71 -4.73 -19.74
CA TRP A 58 -6.30 -3.40 -20.18
C TRP A 58 -7.09 -2.29 -19.49
N THR A 59 -8.41 -2.47 -19.35
CA THR A 59 -9.28 -1.48 -18.67
C THR A 59 -9.03 -1.43 -17.16
N ALA A 60 -8.69 -2.56 -16.55
CA ALA A 60 -8.32 -2.62 -15.14
C ALA A 60 -6.98 -1.92 -14.86
N LEU A 61 -6.00 -2.11 -15.74
CA LEU A 61 -4.71 -1.43 -15.65
C LEU A 61 -4.86 0.09 -15.84
N ALA A 62 -5.67 0.52 -16.81
CA ALA A 62 -5.97 1.93 -17.04
C ALA A 62 -6.63 2.57 -15.82
N ARG A 63 -7.61 1.91 -15.19
CA ARG A 63 -8.25 2.41 -13.95
C ARG A 63 -7.30 2.48 -12.76
N SER A 64 -6.33 1.57 -12.66
CA SER A 64 -5.26 1.64 -11.66
C SER A 64 -4.38 2.88 -11.90
N GLY A 65 -4.04 3.18 -13.16
CA GLY A 65 -3.28 4.36 -13.55
C GLY A 65 -4.03 5.67 -13.30
N ASP A 66 -5.31 5.73 -13.69
CA ASP A 66 -6.16 6.91 -13.48
C ASP A 66 -6.33 7.24 -12.00
N ARG A 67 -6.42 6.23 -11.12
CA ARG A 67 -6.50 6.46 -9.67
C ARG A 67 -5.21 7.07 -9.10
N PHE A 68 -4.07 6.76 -9.70
CA PHE A 68 -2.79 7.37 -9.31
C PHE A 68 -2.67 8.82 -9.79
N THR A 69 -3.10 9.11 -11.02
CA THR A 69 -2.99 10.46 -11.61
C THR A 69 -4.07 11.42 -11.14
N GLN A 70 -5.26 10.92 -10.78
CA GLN A 70 -6.38 11.74 -10.32
C GLN A 70 -6.42 11.93 -8.81
N GLN A 71 -5.55 11.25 -8.05
CA GLN A 71 -5.50 11.47 -6.61
C GLN A 71 -4.76 12.76 -6.26
N PRO A 72 -5.33 13.58 -5.36
CA PRO A 72 -4.66 14.77 -4.90
C PRO A 72 -3.42 14.39 -4.07
N GLY A 73 -2.35 15.16 -4.24
CA GLY A 73 -1.02 14.80 -3.70
C GLY A 73 -0.95 14.73 -2.17
N ASP A 74 -1.85 15.43 -1.48
CA ASP A 74 -2.04 15.38 -0.03
C ASP A 74 -2.50 14.00 0.46
N VAL A 75 -3.41 13.34 -0.27
CA VAL A 75 -3.88 11.98 0.04
C VAL A 75 -2.76 10.95 -0.18
N LEU A 76 -1.94 11.14 -1.23
CA LEU A 76 -0.76 10.33 -1.51
C LEU A 76 0.27 10.42 -0.36
N ILE A 77 0.55 11.63 0.13
CA ILE A 77 1.48 11.86 1.25
C ILE A 77 0.94 11.21 2.53
N LEU A 78 -0.36 11.34 2.82
CA LEU A 78 -0.99 10.72 3.98
C LEU A 78 -0.90 9.18 3.92
N ARG A 79 -1.21 8.58 2.76
CA ARG A 79 -1.06 7.13 2.56
C ARG A 79 0.40 6.70 2.73
N ALA A 80 1.35 7.42 2.15
CA ALA A 80 2.78 7.15 2.30
C ALA A 80 3.21 7.17 3.77
N ALA A 81 2.76 8.15 4.55
CA ALA A 81 3.06 8.27 5.97
C ALA A 81 2.50 7.09 6.78
N LEU A 82 1.26 6.68 6.50
CA LEU A 82 0.64 5.52 7.13
C LEU A 82 1.36 4.21 6.76
N TYR A 83 1.77 4.03 5.50
CA TYR A 83 2.59 2.89 5.09
C TYR A 83 3.95 2.87 5.80
N ALA A 84 4.62 4.03 5.90
CA ALA A 84 5.88 4.15 6.61
C ALA A 84 5.73 3.80 8.09
N ALA A 85 4.65 4.24 8.74
CA ALA A 85 4.35 3.91 10.13
C ALA A 85 4.09 2.41 10.31
N ALA A 86 3.28 1.79 9.45
CA ALA A 86 2.96 0.37 9.51
C ALA A 86 4.20 -0.52 9.25
N ILE A 87 4.94 -0.25 8.18
CA ILE A 87 6.17 -0.97 7.83
C ILE A 87 7.23 -0.78 8.93
N GLY A 88 7.39 0.45 9.43
CA GLY A 88 8.28 0.77 10.54
C GLY A 88 7.92 0.01 11.83
N ALA A 89 6.62 -0.10 12.15
CA ALA A 89 6.14 -0.87 13.30
C ALA A 89 6.48 -2.37 13.15
N ILE A 90 6.28 -2.95 11.96
CA ILE A 90 6.63 -4.36 11.69
C ILE A 90 8.14 -4.59 11.86
N PHE A 91 8.96 -3.68 11.34
CA PHE A 91 10.41 -3.78 11.51
C PHE A 91 10.85 -3.61 12.98
N ALA A 92 10.21 -2.72 13.74
CA ALA A 92 10.45 -2.54 15.16
C ALA A 92 10.11 -3.81 15.94
N LEU A 93 8.97 -4.43 15.61
CA LEU A 93 8.53 -5.70 16.19
C LEU A 93 9.51 -6.84 15.86
N LYS A 94 9.93 -6.98 14.59
CA LYS A 94 10.96 -7.95 14.17
C LYS A 94 12.26 -7.74 14.96
N ARG A 95 12.69 -6.48 15.16
CA ARG A 95 13.92 -6.16 15.90
C ARG A 95 13.80 -6.52 17.39
N MET A 96 12.62 -6.36 17.99
CA MET A 96 12.36 -6.79 19.37
C MET A 96 12.39 -8.32 19.49
N TYR A 97 11.75 -9.04 18.57
CA TYR A 97 11.73 -10.51 18.56
C TYR A 97 13.11 -11.12 18.34
N ARG A 98 13.96 -10.51 17.52
CA ARG A 98 15.32 -11.00 17.24
C ARG A 98 16.32 -10.75 18.38
N ARG A 99 15.92 -9.99 19.41
CA ARG A 99 16.73 -9.70 20.61
C ARG A 99 16.38 -10.60 21.81
N ARG A 100 15.34 -11.42 21.69
CA ARG A 100 15.06 -12.53 22.61
C ARG A 100 15.66 -13.81 22.05
#